data_AF-A0A1J1IZ30-F1
#
_entry.id   AF-A0A1J1IZ30-F1
#
_cell.length_a   1.000
_cell.length_b   1.000
_cell.length_c   1.000
_cell.angle_alpha   90.00
_cell.angle_beta   90.00
_cell.angle_gamma   90.00
#
_symmetry.space_group_name_H-M   'P 1'
#
loop_
_entity.id
_entity.type
_entity.pdbx_description
1 polymer ?
#
loop_
_entity_poly.entity_id
_entity_poly.type
_entity_poly.pdbx_seq_one_letter_code
_entity_poly.pdbx_strand_id
1 'polypeptide(L)'
;MVTPETTEPSTDCIRQRRYRARLSEEKRREINRKSNERRRERIQEMKNDPKKLEQQRLKKRLENQKYWQKKNIISGLVITKMPEKQPKTGPSADCIRQRRFRARMTEEKRQEINRKSNERRRQRNKEIKKDPTKLELQRMKKRHEKQKYKERKNIETGIVNISNKFGFGKGIAKIKKEFPEKPKVIKTIVKNIPDLKTQSGTSNLISFSPVYNVTQERKPKPFKTFQIIDQTSCPHSNEKRTVKKEENYSKPCIQTSYKQSIQMFQEKHPDIRIGQTSFRRYRLQNLSSFHKAPRRDCTCKYHDDVFYLLESLSKFIPEIFREKNIENFINLVACDSNNVNCMKGACSNCLDRTGEVLQLVSLDDIDREIQWKYWERVNGKDVLLQKAGTVKEAVEDICKKAKEKFKFHHYVKRIQQNIFASLKLNSNQYEAVLEVNFAELQNSTILN
;
A
#
# COMPACT_ATOMS: atom_id res chain seq x y z
N MET A 1 14.91 35.34 24.99
CA MET A 1 14.35 34.52 23.90
C MET A 1 12.98 35.10 23.56
N VAL A 2 12.83 35.69 22.38
CA VAL A 2 11.57 36.32 21.94
C VAL A 2 10.62 35.22 21.49
N THR A 3 9.52 35.03 22.20
CA THR A 3 8.43 34.14 21.79
C THR A 3 7.85 34.66 20.48
N PRO A 4 7.72 33.84 19.42
CA PRO A 4 7.10 34.27 18.19
C PRO A 4 5.62 34.56 18.48
N GLU A 5 5.24 35.84 18.43
CA GLU A 5 3.85 36.26 18.50
C GLU A 5 3.06 35.56 17.41
N THR A 6 2.12 34.72 17.83
CA THR A 6 1.09 34.13 16.97
C THR A 6 0.19 35.27 16.49
N THR A 7 0.57 35.86 15.36
CA THR A 7 -0.27 36.84 14.67
C THR A 7 -1.52 36.13 14.19
N GLU A 8 -2.64 36.42 14.86
CA GLU A 8 -3.94 35.94 14.42
C GLU A 8 -4.19 36.40 12.98
N PRO A 9 -4.69 35.51 12.11
CA PRO A 9 -4.96 35.89 10.73
C PRO A 9 -5.99 37.01 10.73
N SER A 10 -5.60 38.16 10.15
CA SER A 10 -6.45 39.33 9.98
C SER A 10 -7.88 38.92 9.54
N THR A 11 -8.88 39.58 10.13
CA THR A 11 -10.30 39.35 9.87
C THR A 11 -10.63 39.42 8.37
N ASP A 12 -9.87 40.19 7.59
CA ASP A 12 -10.00 40.27 6.14
C ASP A 12 -9.52 38.99 5.42
N CYS A 13 -8.47 38.33 5.91
CA CYS A 13 -8.02 37.05 5.38
C CYS A 13 -9.10 35.95 5.58
N ILE A 14 -9.77 35.97 6.73
CA ILE A 14 -10.89 35.06 7.02
C ILE A 14 -12.08 35.35 6.10
N ARG A 15 -12.43 36.64 5.89
CA ARG A 15 -13.49 37.06 4.96
C ARG A 15 -13.20 36.64 3.53
N GLN A 16 -11.98 36.85 3.03
CA GLN A 16 -11.57 36.44 1.68
C GLN A 16 -11.61 34.92 1.49
N ARG A 17 -11.19 34.13 2.49
CA ARG A 17 -11.30 32.65 2.44
C ARG A 17 -12.76 32.20 2.36
N ARG A 18 -13.65 32.79 3.17
CA ARG A 18 -15.09 32.47 3.14
C ARG A 18 -15.72 32.84 1.78
N TYR A 19 -15.35 33.99 1.20
CA TYR A 19 -15.82 34.39 -0.12
C TYR A 19 -15.38 33.43 -1.23
N ARG A 20 -14.09 33.06 -1.27
CA ARG A 20 -13.56 32.08 -2.22
C ARG A 20 -14.21 30.69 -2.08
N ALA A 21 -14.53 30.28 -0.85
CA ALA A 21 -15.25 29.02 -0.60
C ALA A 21 -16.68 29.04 -1.16
N ARG A 22 -17.42 30.15 -0.98
CA ARG A 22 -18.77 30.31 -1.55
C ARG A 22 -18.76 30.28 -3.08
N LEU A 23 -17.84 31.00 -3.72
CA LEU A 23 -17.69 30.97 -5.19
C LEU A 23 -17.38 29.56 -5.71
N SER A 24 -16.57 28.78 -4.97
CA SER A 24 -16.27 27.38 -5.32
C SER A 24 -17.52 26.49 -5.23
N GLU A 25 -18.34 26.68 -4.20
CA GLU A 25 -19.56 25.91 -4.01
C GLU A 25 -20.63 26.24 -5.05
N GLU A 26 -20.80 27.52 -5.38
CA GLU A 26 -21.73 27.97 -6.41
C GLU A 26 -21.35 27.43 -7.80
N LYS A 27 -20.05 27.47 -8.14
CA LYS A 27 -19.54 26.85 -9.37
C LYS A 27 -19.79 25.34 -9.42
N ARG A 28 -19.69 24.64 -8.28
CA ARG A 28 -20.04 23.20 -8.19
C ARG A 28 -21.53 22.95 -8.37
N ARG A 29 -22.39 23.79 -7.78
CA ARG A 29 -23.85 23.71 -7.94
C ARG A 29 -24.24 23.91 -9.40
N GLU A 30 -23.63 24.88 -10.08
CA GLU A 30 -23.90 25.16 -11.49
C GLU A 30 -23.45 24.01 -12.41
N ILE A 31 -22.28 23.43 -12.16
CA ILE A 31 -21.83 22.23 -12.89
C ILE A 31 -22.82 21.06 -12.70
N ASN A 32 -23.30 20.84 -11.48
CA ASN A 32 -24.27 19.79 -11.19
C ASN A 32 -25.62 20.06 -11.86
N ARG A 33 -26.09 21.31 -11.88
CA ARG A 33 -27.32 21.73 -12.58
C ARG A 33 -27.22 21.45 -14.07
N LYS A 34 -26.17 21.95 -14.74
CA LYS A 34 -25.92 21.70 -16.18
C LYS A 34 -25.78 20.21 -16.49
N SER A 35 -25.13 19.45 -15.61
CA SER A 35 -25.01 17.99 -15.79
C SER A 35 -26.36 17.27 -15.68
N ASN A 36 -27.24 17.71 -14.77
CA ASN A 36 -28.58 17.13 -14.62
C ASN A 36 -29.49 17.51 -15.80
N GLU A 37 -29.40 18.74 -16.28
CA GLU A 37 -30.13 19.22 -17.46
C GLU A 37 -29.76 18.40 -18.71
N ARG A 38 -28.46 18.27 -19.02
CA ARG A 38 -27.97 17.39 -20.10
C ARG A 38 -28.36 15.92 -19.95
N ARG A 39 -28.65 15.46 -18.73
CA ARG A 39 -29.15 14.10 -18.49
C ARG A 39 -30.65 14.01 -18.79
N ARG A 40 -31.44 15.03 -18.43
CA ARG A 40 -32.86 15.12 -18.75
C ARG A 40 -33.08 15.23 -20.26
N GLU A 41 -32.33 16.08 -20.94
CA GLU A 41 -32.36 16.22 -22.40
C GLU A 41 -32.07 14.88 -23.08
N ARG A 42 -31.02 14.16 -22.67
CA ARG A 42 -30.72 12.82 -23.20
C ARG A 42 -31.83 11.81 -22.95
N ILE A 43 -32.48 11.84 -21.78
CA ILE A 43 -33.61 10.95 -21.48
C ILE A 43 -34.80 11.30 -22.38
N GLN A 44 -35.05 12.59 -22.63
CA GLN A 44 -36.13 13.03 -23.50
C GLN A 44 -35.86 12.68 -24.97
N GLU A 45 -34.63 12.90 -25.45
CA GLU A 45 -34.18 12.47 -26.78
C GLU A 45 -34.33 10.95 -26.96
N MET A 46 -33.98 10.17 -25.93
CA MET A 46 -34.17 8.71 -25.92
C MET A 46 -35.64 8.27 -25.96
N LYS A 47 -36.56 9.08 -25.42
CA LYS A 47 -38.00 8.80 -25.49
C LYS A 47 -38.57 9.12 -26.88
N ASN A 48 -38.06 10.18 -27.51
CA ASN A 48 -38.57 10.65 -28.79
C ASN A 48 -38.10 9.78 -29.97
N ASP A 49 -36.91 9.17 -29.89
CA ASP A 49 -36.39 8.31 -30.96
C ASP A 49 -35.67 7.06 -30.41
N PRO A 50 -36.41 5.95 -30.17
CA PRO A 50 -35.84 4.71 -29.69
C PRO A 50 -34.88 4.05 -30.70
N LYS A 51 -35.04 4.31 -32.01
CA LYS A 51 -34.15 3.76 -33.06
C LYS A 51 -32.77 4.40 -33.00
N LYS A 52 -32.70 5.72 -32.81
CA LYS A 52 -31.44 6.47 -32.61
C LYS A 52 -30.66 5.97 -31.39
N LEU A 53 -31.35 5.61 -30.30
CA LEU A 53 -30.73 5.00 -29.12
C LEU A 53 -30.13 3.61 -29.42
N GLU A 54 -30.83 2.79 -30.19
CA GLU A 54 -30.34 1.46 -30.58
C GLU A 54 -29.10 1.57 -31.47
N GLN A 55 -29.09 2.51 -32.43
CA GLN A 55 -27.91 2.82 -33.25
C GLN A 55 -26.72 3.31 -32.39
N GLN A 56 -26.94 4.19 -31.41
CA GLN A 56 -25.89 4.62 -30.49
C GLN A 56 -25.33 3.46 -29.64
N ARG A 57 -26.19 2.56 -29.18
CA ARG A 57 -25.77 1.35 -28.45
C ARG A 57 -24.94 0.42 -29.33
N LEU A 58 -25.34 0.25 -30.59
CA LEU A 58 -24.60 -0.56 -31.57
C LEU A 58 -23.23 0.06 -31.88
N LYS A 59 -23.16 1.36 -32.12
CA LYS A 59 -21.90 2.09 -32.33
C LYS A 59 -20.94 1.92 -31.15
N LYS A 60 -21.44 2.05 -29.91
CA LYS A 60 -20.64 1.86 -28.69
C LYS A 60 -20.16 0.40 -28.51
N ARG A 61 -20.98 -0.59 -28.91
CA ARG A 61 -20.58 -2.00 -28.93
C ARG A 61 -19.43 -2.22 -29.93
N LEU A 62 -19.53 -1.65 -31.14
CA LEU A 62 -18.49 -1.73 -32.16
C LEU A 62 -17.19 -1.04 -31.72
N GLU A 63 -17.27 0.14 -31.11
CA GLU A 63 -16.10 0.85 -30.57
C GLU A 63 -15.40 0.05 -29.46
N ASN A 64 -16.18 -0.54 -28.54
CA ASN A 64 -15.62 -1.42 -27.50
C ASN A 64 -14.99 -2.67 -28.13
N GLN A 65 -15.60 -3.26 -29.15
CA GLN A 65 -15.05 -4.41 -29.87
C GLN A 65 -13.72 -4.06 -30.55
N LYS A 66 -13.64 -2.91 -31.23
CA LYS A 66 -12.39 -2.40 -31.83
C LYS A 66 -11.31 -2.14 -30.78
N TYR A 67 -11.69 -1.58 -29.63
CA TYR A 67 -10.77 -1.38 -28.50
C TYR A 67 -10.19 -2.71 -28.00
N TRP A 68 -11.03 -3.73 -27.81
CA TRP A 68 -10.59 -5.06 -27.39
C TRP A 68 -9.70 -5.75 -28.45
N GLN A 69 -10.04 -5.64 -29.73
CA GLN A 69 -9.21 -6.15 -30.82
C GLN A 69 -7.84 -5.47 -30.84
N LYS A 70 -7.78 -4.14 -30.71
CA LYS A 70 -6.52 -3.38 -30.66
C LYS A 70 -5.69 -3.73 -29.42
N LYS A 71 -6.32 -3.94 -28.27
CA LYS A 71 -5.65 -4.39 -27.04
C LYS A 71 -5.06 -5.80 -27.18
N ASN A 72 -5.72 -6.69 -27.90
CA ASN A 72 -5.22 -8.03 -28.20
C ASN A 72 -4.03 -8.02 -29.17
N ILE A 73 -4.04 -7.13 -30.19
CA ILE A 73 -2.90 -6.99 -31.12
C ILE A 73 -1.66 -6.45 -30.41
N ILE A 74 -1.82 -5.44 -29.54
CA ILE A 74 -0.69 -4.81 -28.84
C ILE A 74 -0.05 -5.72 -27.77
N SER A 75 -0.78 -6.72 -27.26
CA SER A 75 -0.28 -7.61 -26.20
C SER A 75 0.49 -8.83 -26.70
N GLY A 76 0.64 -9.04 -28.02
CA GLY A 76 1.40 -10.18 -28.57
C GLY A 76 0.90 -11.56 -28.12
N LEU A 77 -0.31 -11.64 -27.56
CA LEU A 77 -0.86 -12.87 -27.00
C LEU A 77 -1.45 -13.72 -28.14
N VAL A 78 -0.68 -14.71 -28.59
CA VAL A 78 -1.18 -15.80 -29.45
C VAL A 78 -2.24 -16.56 -28.64
N ILE A 79 -3.50 -16.44 -29.05
CA ILE A 79 -4.62 -17.18 -28.45
C ILE A 79 -4.47 -18.65 -28.83
N THR A 80 -3.88 -19.46 -27.94
CA THR A 80 -4.23 -20.88 -27.88
C THR A 80 -5.60 -20.99 -27.21
N LYS A 81 -6.50 -21.79 -27.80
CA LYS A 81 -7.88 -22.00 -27.31
C LYS A 81 -7.87 -22.19 -25.78
N MET A 82 -8.50 -21.26 -25.04
CA MET A 82 -8.67 -21.41 -23.60
C MET A 82 -9.51 -22.66 -23.32
N PRO A 83 -9.14 -23.51 -22.36
CA PRO A 83 -9.98 -24.62 -21.93
C PRO A 83 -11.28 -24.06 -21.34
N GLU A 84 -12.40 -24.59 -21.84
CA GLU A 84 -13.74 -24.33 -21.34
C GLU A 84 -13.79 -24.54 -19.83
N LYS A 85 -13.96 -23.46 -19.08
CA LYS A 85 -14.22 -23.54 -17.65
C LYS A 85 -15.62 -24.09 -17.45
N GLN A 86 -15.70 -25.36 -17.05
CA GLN A 86 -16.90 -25.99 -16.52
C GLN A 86 -17.59 -25.03 -15.51
N PRO A 87 -18.87 -24.68 -15.69
CA PRO A 87 -19.57 -23.75 -14.82
C PRO A 87 -19.65 -24.34 -13.41
N LYS A 88 -19.10 -23.60 -12.43
CA LYS A 88 -19.12 -24.00 -11.02
C LYS A 88 -20.56 -24.08 -10.51
N THR A 89 -20.88 -25.25 -9.94
CA THR A 89 -21.93 -25.56 -8.95
C THR A 89 -23.23 -24.76 -9.07
N GLY A 90 -24.31 -25.47 -9.43
CA GLY A 90 -25.66 -24.91 -9.51
C GLY A 90 -26.14 -24.19 -8.23
N PRO A 91 -27.28 -23.48 -8.33
CA PRO A 91 -27.84 -22.72 -7.20
C PRO A 91 -28.03 -23.61 -5.97
N SER A 92 -27.80 -23.05 -4.78
CA SER A 92 -27.98 -23.80 -3.53
C SER A 92 -29.40 -24.35 -3.40
N ALA A 93 -29.56 -25.46 -2.68
CA ALA A 93 -30.85 -26.10 -2.44
C ALA A 93 -31.90 -25.10 -1.89
N ASP A 94 -31.48 -24.13 -1.07
CA ASP A 94 -32.34 -23.06 -0.55
C ASP A 94 -32.80 -22.07 -1.63
N CYS A 95 -31.91 -21.71 -2.55
CA CYS A 95 -32.26 -20.88 -3.69
C CYS A 95 -33.31 -21.59 -4.56
N ILE A 96 -33.13 -22.90 -4.80
CA ILE A 96 -34.07 -23.73 -5.55
C ILE A 96 -35.42 -23.83 -4.82
N ARG A 97 -35.41 -24.11 -3.51
CA ARG A 97 -36.62 -24.16 -2.66
C ARG A 97 -37.38 -22.83 -2.69
N GLN A 98 -36.67 -21.71 -2.53
CA GLN A 98 -37.28 -20.39 -2.53
C GLN A 98 -37.83 -20.01 -3.92
N ARG A 99 -37.16 -20.44 -4.99
CA ARG A 99 -37.64 -20.27 -6.37
C ARG A 99 -38.93 -21.07 -6.62
N ARG A 100 -38.97 -22.34 -6.19
CA ARG A 100 -40.16 -23.20 -6.27
C ARG A 100 -41.32 -22.65 -5.45
N PHE A 101 -41.07 -22.17 -4.23
CA PHE A 101 -42.07 -21.52 -3.41
C PHE A 101 -42.63 -20.27 -4.09
N ARG A 102 -41.76 -19.39 -4.63
CA ARG A 102 -42.18 -18.20 -5.38
C ARG A 102 -42.93 -18.51 -6.67
N ALA A 103 -42.69 -19.66 -7.29
CA ALA A 103 -43.38 -20.11 -8.50
C ALA A 103 -44.78 -20.67 -8.21
N ARG A 104 -45.02 -21.19 -7.00
CA ARG A 104 -46.34 -21.70 -6.56
C ARG A 104 -47.26 -20.59 -6.01
N MET A 105 -46.77 -19.36 -5.92
CA MET A 105 -47.52 -18.25 -5.35
C MET A 105 -48.30 -17.53 -6.45
N THR A 106 -49.58 -17.29 -6.21
CA THR A 106 -50.38 -16.41 -7.06
C THR A 106 -49.81 -14.99 -7.03
N GLU A 107 -49.99 -14.23 -8.10
CA GLU A 107 -49.48 -12.86 -8.21
C GLU A 107 -50.09 -11.95 -7.12
N GLU A 108 -51.36 -12.15 -6.78
CA GLU A 108 -52.02 -11.45 -5.66
C GLU A 108 -51.31 -11.69 -4.33
N LYS A 109 -50.99 -12.96 -4.02
CA LYS A 109 -50.29 -13.30 -2.77
C LYS A 109 -48.86 -12.74 -2.76
N ARG A 110 -48.23 -12.61 -3.94
CA ARG A 110 -46.92 -11.97 -4.10
C ARG A 110 -47.00 -10.46 -3.86
N GLN A 111 -48.01 -9.79 -4.41
CA GLN A 111 -48.26 -8.37 -4.20
C GLN A 111 -48.56 -8.09 -2.73
N GLU A 112 -49.36 -8.93 -2.07
CA GLU A 112 -49.68 -8.78 -0.65
C GLU A 112 -48.44 -8.97 0.25
N ILE A 113 -47.57 -9.94 -0.06
CA ILE A 113 -46.28 -10.07 0.64
C ILE A 113 -45.40 -8.84 0.43
N ASN A 114 -45.33 -8.32 -0.80
CA ASN A 114 -44.54 -7.12 -1.10
C ASN A 114 -45.09 -5.89 -0.36
N ARG A 115 -46.42 -5.74 -0.28
CA ARG A 115 -47.09 -4.67 0.45
C ARG A 115 -46.77 -4.75 1.94
N LYS A 116 -46.98 -5.92 2.57
CA LYS A 116 -46.65 -6.17 3.99
C LYS A 116 -45.15 -5.97 4.27
N SER A 117 -44.26 -6.40 3.38
CA SER A 117 -42.81 -6.22 3.52
C SER A 117 -42.42 -4.73 3.47
N ASN A 118 -42.99 -3.98 2.53
CA ASN A 118 -42.78 -2.54 2.39
C ASN A 118 -43.32 -1.77 3.60
N GLU A 119 -44.49 -2.15 4.11
CA GLU A 119 -45.09 -1.55 5.30
C GLU A 119 -44.23 -1.77 6.55
N ARG A 120 -43.78 -3.01 6.79
CA ARG A 120 -42.83 -3.33 7.88
C ARG A 120 -41.54 -2.53 7.75
N ARG A 121 -41.03 -2.35 6.53
CA ARG A 121 -39.83 -1.53 6.26
C ARG A 121 -40.08 -0.05 6.58
N ARG A 122 -41.24 0.50 6.22
CA ARG A 122 -41.63 1.87 6.53
C ARG A 122 -41.78 2.09 8.04
N GLN A 123 -42.46 1.19 8.75
CA GLN A 123 -42.62 1.23 10.20
C GLN A 123 -41.24 1.17 10.90
N ARG A 124 -40.38 0.21 10.51
CA ARG A 124 -39.01 0.11 11.03
C ARG A 124 -38.21 1.39 10.80
N ASN A 125 -38.30 1.99 9.61
CA ASN A 125 -37.62 3.25 9.32
C ASN A 125 -38.17 4.42 10.13
N LYS A 126 -39.48 4.46 10.41
CA LYS A 126 -40.09 5.47 11.31
C LYS A 126 -39.56 5.30 12.74
N GLU A 127 -39.50 4.08 13.26
CA GLU A 127 -38.92 3.81 14.59
C GLU A 127 -37.45 4.21 14.68
N ILE A 128 -36.65 3.86 13.67
CA ILE A 128 -35.23 4.22 13.59
C ILE A 128 -35.03 5.75 13.57
N LYS A 129 -35.94 6.48 12.91
CA LYS A 129 -35.88 7.94 12.88
C LYS A 129 -36.24 8.57 14.23
N LYS A 130 -37.15 7.95 14.99
CA LYS A 130 -37.54 8.42 16.32
C LYS A 130 -36.44 8.20 17.35
N ASP A 131 -35.71 7.10 17.24
CA ASP A 131 -34.63 6.77 18.15
C ASP A 131 -33.45 6.11 17.42
N PRO A 132 -32.37 6.86 17.13
CA PRO A 132 -31.19 6.32 16.46
C PRO A 132 -30.43 5.30 17.34
N THR A 133 -30.55 5.36 18.67
CA THR A 133 -29.84 4.41 19.56
C THR A 133 -30.43 3.00 19.47
N LYS A 134 -31.75 2.87 19.23
CA LYS A 134 -32.41 1.58 18.96
C LYS A 134 -31.86 0.88 17.72
N LEU A 135 -31.46 1.63 16.68
CA LEU A 135 -30.83 1.06 15.48
C LEU A 135 -29.44 0.49 15.79
N GLU A 136 -28.67 1.21 16.60
CA GLU A 136 -27.33 0.78 17.02
C GLU A 136 -27.40 -0.48 17.88
N LEU A 137 -28.34 -0.53 18.83
CA LEU A 137 -28.61 -1.72 19.64
C LEU A 137 -29.04 -2.93 18.79
N GLN A 138 -29.88 -2.74 17.77
CA GLN A 138 -30.24 -3.81 16.83
C GLN A 138 -29.04 -4.29 15.99
N ARG A 139 -28.15 -3.38 15.59
CA ARG A 139 -26.91 -3.73 14.86
C ARG A 139 -25.97 -4.52 15.75
N MET A 140 -25.84 -4.14 17.03
CA MET A 140 -25.07 -4.86 18.04
C MET A 140 -25.63 -6.27 18.25
N LYS A 141 -26.94 -6.43 18.50
CA LYS A 141 -27.59 -7.74 18.65
C LYS A 141 -27.36 -8.66 17.44
N LYS A 142 -27.52 -8.16 16.22
CA LYS A 142 -27.26 -8.94 14.98
C LYS A 142 -25.80 -9.34 14.81
N ARG A 143 -24.84 -8.51 15.26
CA ARG A 143 -23.42 -8.87 15.25
C ARG A 143 -23.16 -10.02 16.22
N HIS A 144 -23.70 -9.92 17.43
CA HIS A 144 -23.58 -10.94 18.47
C HIS A 144 -24.25 -12.27 18.06
N GLU A 145 -25.44 -12.26 17.45
CA GLU A 145 -26.08 -13.46 16.92
C GLU A 145 -25.24 -14.14 15.82
N LYS A 146 -24.68 -13.35 14.89
CA LYS A 146 -23.77 -13.87 13.86
C LYS A 146 -22.51 -14.47 14.46
N GLN A 147 -22.01 -13.92 15.56
CA GLN A 147 -20.86 -14.44 16.28
C GLN A 147 -21.20 -15.79 16.92
N LYS A 148 -22.28 -15.86 17.70
CA LYS A 148 -22.79 -17.13 18.28
C LYS A 148 -23.03 -18.21 17.23
N TYR A 149 -23.57 -17.84 16.06
CA TYR A 149 -23.74 -18.78 14.96
C TYR A 149 -22.41 -19.32 14.42
N LYS A 150 -21.38 -18.47 14.29
CA LYS A 150 -20.05 -18.90 13.86
C LYS A 150 -19.40 -19.80 14.91
N GLU A 151 -19.53 -19.47 16.18
CA GLU A 151 -19.03 -20.29 17.29
C GLU A 151 -19.67 -21.67 17.28
N ARG A 152 -21.01 -21.75 17.19
CA ARG A 152 -21.74 -23.02 17.07
C ARG A 152 -21.30 -23.83 15.85
N LYS A 153 -21.17 -23.19 14.69
CA LYS A 153 -20.72 -23.87 13.47
C LYS A 153 -19.28 -24.40 13.59
N ASN A 154 -18.40 -23.65 14.26
CA ASN A 154 -17.04 -24.09 14.53
C ASN A 154 -17.01 -25.30 15.48
N ILE A 155 -17.89 -25.33 16.50
CA ILE A 155 -18.06 -26.48 17.41
C ILE A 155 -18.62 -27.69 16.66
N GLU A 156 -19.71 -27.53 15.92
CA GLU A 156 -20.38 -28.62 15.16
C GLU A 156 -19.48 -29.24 14.10
N THR A 157 -18.60 -28.46 13.48
CA THR A 157 -17.70 -29.01 12.46
C THR A 157 -16.53 -29.79 13.04
N GLY A 158 -16.26 -29.75 14.36
CA GLY A 158 -15.17 -30.48 15.00
C GLY A 158 -13.77 -30.11 14.48
N ILE A 159 -13.67 -29.10 13.62
CA ILE A 159 -12.43 -28.65 13.02
C ILE A 159 -11.85 -27.58 13.93
N VAL A 160 -11.06 -28.01 14.92
CA VAL A 160 -10.06 -27.16 15.58
C VAL A 160 -8.92 -26.93 14.58
N ASN A 161 -9.20 -26.16 13.51
CA ASN A 161 -8.16 -25.72 12.58
C ASN A 161 -7.35 -24.62 13.24
N ILE A 162 -6.29 -25.02 13.96
CA ILE A 162 -5.14 -24.15 14.26
C ILE A 162 -4.28 -23.95 12.98
N SER A 163 -4.81 -24.26 11.78
CA SER A 163 -4.21 -23.79 10.54
C SER A 163 -4.71 -22.37 10.27
N ASN A 164 -3.85 -21.38 10.49
CA ASN A 164 -3.97 -20.01 9.98
C ASN A 164 -4.11 -20.04 8.43
N LYS A 165 -5.32 -20.30 7.92
CA LYS A 165 -5.66 -20.29 6.48
C LYS A 165 -5.91 -18.89 5.92
N PHE A 166 -5.64 -17.83 6.68
CA PHE A 166 -5.84 -16.46 6.24
C PHE A 166 -4.51 -15.80 5.86
N GLY A 167 -4.33 -15.57 4.56
CA GLY A 167 -3.22 -14.79 4.00
C GLY A 167 -2.39 -15.58 3.00
N PHE A 168 -1.73 -16.64 3.46
CA PHE A 168 -0.68 -17.33 2.69
C PHE A 168 -1.18 -17.97 1.39
N GLY A 169 -2.30 -18.70 1.44
CA GLY A 169 -2.87 -19.36 0.26
C GLY A 169 -3.35 -18.38 -0.82
N LYS A 170 -3.79 -17.17 -0.45
CA LYS A 170 -4.19 -16.14 -1.42
C LYS A 170 -2.98 -15.47 -2.06
N GLY A 171 -1.91 -15.25 -1.29
CA GLY A 171 -0.63 -14.78 -1.80
C GLY A 171 -0.03 -15.75 -2.81
N ILE A 172 0.09 -17.03 -2.43
CA ILE A 172 0.58 -18.09 -3.32
C ILE A 172 -0.30 -18.25 -4.55
N ALA A 173 -1.63 -18.23 -4.42
CA ALA A 173 -2.53 -18.35 -5.59
C ALA A 173 -2.40 -17.16 -6.55
N LYS A 174 -2.09 -15.97 -6.04
CA LYS A 174 -1.86 -14.78 -6.88
C LYS A 174 -0.53 -14.90 -7.62
N ILE A 175 0.52 -15.36 -6.93
CA ILE A 175 1.84 -15.60 -7.51
C ILE A 175 1.80 -16.74 -8.55
N LYS A 176 1.19 -17.87 -8.22
CA LYS A 176 1.00 -19.00 -9.16
C LYS A 176 0.26 -18.61 -10.44
N LYS A 177 -0.61 -17.60 -10.39
CA LYS A 177 -1.32 -17.07 -11.56
C LYS A 177 -0.44 -16.17 -12.43
N GLU A 178 0.62 -15.60 -11.88
CA GLU A 178 1.55 -14.70 -12.58
C GLU A 178 2.80 -15.43 -13.09
N PHE A 179 3.10 -16.63 -12.57
CA PHE A 179 4.14 -17.50 -13.14
C PHE A 179 3.64 -18.19 -14.43
N PRO A 180 4.43 -18.21 -15.51
CA PRO A 180 4.07 -18.93 -16.72
C PRO A 180 4.04 -20.45 -16.44
N GLU A 181 2.89 -21.08 -16.64
CA GLU A 181 2.61 -22.49 -16.26
C GLU A 181 3.46 -23.55 -17.01
N LYS A 182 4.35 -23.18 -17.94
CA LYS A 182 5.04 -24.15 -18.80
C LYS A 182 6.58 -24.02 -18.77
N PRO A 183 7.31 -25.08 -18.35
CA PRO A 183 8.77 -25.15 -18.38
C PRO A 183 9.40 -24.92 -19.77
N LYS A 184 8.62 -25.08 -20.85
CA LYS A 184 9.10 -24.93 -22.23
C LYS A 184 9.45 -23.49 -22.59
N VAL A 185 8.76 -22.49 -22.01
CA VAL A 185 9.07 -21.06 -22.25
C VAL A 185 10.40 -20.67 -21.60
N ILE A 186 10.69 -21.24 -20.43
CA ILE A 186 11.99 -21.07 -19.74
C ILE A 186 13.11 -21.73 -20.56
N LYS A 187 12.90 -22.92 -21.13
CA LYS A 187 13.88 -23.58 -22.02
C LYS A 187 14.17 -22.79 -23.30
N THR A 188 13.19 -22.08 -23.88
CA THR A 188 13.41 -21.24 -25.07
C THR A 188 14.12 -19.93 -24.72
N ILE A 189 13.88 -19.36 -23.55
CA ILE A 189 14.60 -18.17 -23.07
C ILE A 189 16.06 -18.52 -22.73
N VAL A 190 16.30 -19.68 -22.10
CA VAL A 190 17.65 -20.16 -21.78
C VAL A 190 18.45 -20.55 -23.04
N LYS A 191 17.80 -21.09 -24.09
CA LYS A 191 18.46 -21.40 -25.38
C LYS A 191 18.86 -20.18 -26.22
N ASN A 192 18.32 -18.99 -25.92
CA ASN A 192 18.58 -17.76 -26.68
C ASN A 192 19.52 -16.79 -25.94
N ILE A 193 20.07 -17.19 -24.80
CA ILE A 193 21.20 -16.49 -24.19
C ILE A 193 22.45 -17.06 -24.88
N PRO A 194 23.25 -16.25 -25.61
CA PRO A 194 24.47 -16.74 -26.23
C PRO A 194 25.36 -17.35 -25.15
N ASP A 195 25.83 -18.57 -25.40
CA ASP A 195 26.73 -19.32 -24.52
C ASP A 195 27.87 -18.43 -24.03
N LEU A 196 27.88 -18.11 -22.74
CA LEU A 196 29.05 -17.59 -22.03
C LEU A 196 30.06 -18.74 -21.89
N LYS A 197 30.72 -19.09 -23.00
CA LYS A 197 31.95 -19.87 -22.97
C LYS A 197 33.07 -18.94 -22.49
N THR A 198 33.51 -19.20 -21.27
CA THR A 198 34.91 -19.16 -20.80
C THR A 198 35.90 -18.60 -21.83
N GLN A 199 36.41 -17.39 -21.57
CA GLN A 199 37.68 -16.93 -22.13
C GLN A 199 38.78 -17.14 -21.10
N SER A 200 39.47 -18.29 -21.21
CA SER A 200 40.90 -18.39 -20.95
C SER A 200 41.61 -18.17 -22.29
N GLY A 201 42.63 -17.32 -22.29
CA GLY A 201 43.20 -16.71 -23.50
C GLY A 201 43.99 -17.64 -24.42
N THR A 202 44.31 -17.12 -25.61
CA THR A 202 45.67 -17.00 -26.19
C THR A 202 45.61 -16.18 -27.48
N SER A 203 46.74 -15.53 -27.77
CA SER A 203 47.13 -14.65 -28.88
C SER A 203 46.93 -15.17 -30.31
N ASN A 204 46.59 -14.29 -31.27
CA ASN A 204 47.47 -13.85 -32.38
C ASN A 204 46.75 -13.06 -33.51
N LEU A 205 47.37 -11.90 -33.84
CA LEU A 205 47.72 -11.31 -35.15
C LEU A 205 46.72 -11.18 -36.34
N ILE A 206 46.61 -9.92 -36.78
CA ILE A 206 46.57 -9.35 -38.16
C ILE A 206 45.32 -9.54 -39.05
N SER A 207 44.67 -8.42 -39.38
CA SER A 207 44.47 -7.96 -40.78
C SER A 207 43.91 -6.53 -40.83
N PHE A 208 44.45 -5.72 -41.75
CA PHE A 208 44.23 -4.29 -41.96
C PHE A 208 42.97 -3.95 -42.80
N SER A 209 42.26 -2.89 -42.39
CA SER A 209 41.63 -1.74 -43.13
C SER A 209 40.86 -1.94 -44.48
N PRO A 210 39.90 -1.06 -44.86
CA PRO A 210 40.07 0.41 -44.84
C PRO A 210 38.92 1.26 -44.29
N VAL A 211 39.37 2.34 -43.65
CA VAL A 211 38.90 3.73 -43.70
C VAL A 211 37.68 4.00 -44.60
N TYR A 212 36.59 4.46 -43.97
CA TYR A 212 35.69 5.44 -44.57
C TYR A 212 35.54 6.62 -43.61
N ASN A 213 36.09 7.76 -44.02
CA ASN A 213 35.73 9.07 -43.48
C ASN A 213 34.31 9.41 -43.93
N VAL A 214 33.37 9.51 -43.00
CA VAL A 214 32.12 10.26 -43.21
C VAL A 214 31.85 11.10 -41.98
N THR A 215 32.29 12.36 -42.07
CA THR A 215 31.81 13.51 -41.33
C THR A 215 30.33 13.71 -41.62
N GLN A 216 29.46 13.26 -40.72
CA GLN A 216 28.14 13.88 -40.52
C GLN A 216 27.74 13.74 -39.05
N GLU A 217 27.45 14.87 -38.41
CA GLU A 217 26.73 14.97 -37.14
C GLU A 217 25.36 14.29 -37.27
N ARG A 218 25.34 12.96 -37.14
CA ARG A 218 24.10 12.22 -36.95
C ARG A 218 23.76 12.34 -35.47
N LYS A 219 22.77 13.18 -35.14
CA LYS A 219 22.02 13.05 -33.89
C LYS A 219 21.76 11.55 -33.68
N PRO A 220 22.22 10.93 -32.58
CA PRO A 220 22.10 9.50 -32.41
C PRO A 220 20.62 9.14 -32.52
N LYS A 221 20.30 8.24 -33.47
CA LYS A 221 18.97 7.63 -33.58
C LYS A 221 18.59 7.16 -32.17
N PRO A 222 17.36 7.40 -31.68
CA PRO A 222 16.96 6.95 -30.37
C PRO A 222 17.12 5.42 -30.32
N PHE A 223 18.14 4.96 -29.59
CA PHE A 223 18.39 3.56 -29.34
C PHE A 223 17.13 2.98 -28.70
N LYS A 224 16.45 2.07 -29.42
CA LYS A 224 15.20 1.44 -28.98
C LYS A 224 15.36 0.57 -27.72
N THR A 225 16.58 0.37 -27.26
CA THR A 225 16.97 -0.53 -26.16
C THR A 225 17.47 0.19 -24.91
N PHE A 226 17.11 1.46 -24.71
CA PHE A 226 17.21 2.13 -23.39
C PHE A 226 16.16 1.58 -22.40
N GLN A 227 16.23 0.28 -22.10
CA GLN A 227 15.63 -0.27 -20.89
C GLN A 227 16.78 -0.56 -19.94
N ILE A 228 17.00 0.36 -19.00
CA ILE A 228 17.98 0.17 -17.93
C ILE A 228 17.66 -1.17 -17.26
N ILE A 229 18.65 -2.05 -17.23
CA ILE A 229 18.61 -3.36 -16.56
C ILE A 229 18.27 -3.11 -15.09
N ASP A 230 17.03 -3.46 -14.73
CA ASP A 230 16.35 -3.05 -13.51
C ASP A 230 16.65 -4.00 -12.34
N GLN A 231 17.92 -4.07 -11.92
CA GLN A 231 18.34 -4.88 -10.76
C GLN A 231 18.02 -4.22 -9.41
N THR A 232 17.44 -3.02 -9.39
CA THR A 232 17.20 -2.24 -8.15
C THR A 232 15.74 -1.98 -7.82
N SER A 233 14.79 -2.41 -8.66
CA SER A 233 13.37 -2.17 -8.40
C SER A 233 12.73 -3.30 -7.59
N CYS A 234 11.93 -2.94 -6.59
CA CYS A 234 11.04 -3.87 -5.90
C CYS A 234 9.58 -3.52 -6.25
N PRO A 235 8.73 -4.52 -6.59
CA PRO A 235 7.29 -4.32 -6.67
C PRO A 235 6.72 -4.07 -5.26
N HIS A 236 5.77 -3.14 -5.14
CA HIS A 236 5.18 -2.72 -3.87
C HIS A 236 3.75 -3.25 -3.69
N SER A 237 3.36 -3.49 -2.44
CA SER A 237 2.00 -3.89 -2.04
C SER A 237 1.12 -2.68 -1.66
N ASN A 238 0.30 -2.26 -2.62
CA ASN A 238 -1.05 -1.67 -2.48
C ASN A 238 -1.29 -0.53 -1.47
N GLU A 239 -0.70 0.64 -1.69
CA GLU A 239 -1.37 1.90 -1.29
C GLU A 239 -2.55 2.18 -2.25
N LYS A 240 -3.80 2.04 -1.79
CA LYS A 240 -4.99 2.28 -2.61
C LYS A 240 -5.23 3.77 -2.81
N ARG A 241 -4.72 4.33 -3.89
CA ARG A 241 -5.25 5.59 -4.43
C ARG A 241 -6.42 5.28 -5.36
N THR A 242 -7.64 5.65 -4.98
CA THR A 242 -8.77 5.72 -5.90
C THR A 242 -8.59 6.90 -6.86
N VAL A 243 -7.80 6.68 -7.90
CA VAL A 243 -7.90 7.43 -9.16
C VAL A 243 -8.74 6.58 -10.12
N LYS A 244 -9.58 7.25 -10.90
CA LYS A 244 -10.60 6.67 -11.78
C LYS A 244 -10.05 5.49 -12.61
N LYS A 245 -10.53 4.29 -12.29
CA LYS A 245 -10.83 3.15 -13.19
C LYS A 245 -9.77 2.67 -14.21
N GLU A 246 -8.49 2.97 -14.04
CA GLU A 246 -7.41 2.36 -14.83
C GLU A 246 -6.46 1.55 -13.95
N GLU A 247 -5.90 0.51 -14.55
CA GLU A 247 -5.38 -0.72 -13.96
C GLU A 247 -4.40 -0.49 -12.77
N ASN A 248 -4.60 -1.25 -11.69
CA ASN A 248 -3.80 -1.21 -10.45
C ASN A 248 -2.43 -1.88 -10.65
N TYR A 249 -1.51 -1.24 -11.38
CA TYR A 249 -0.11 -1.67 -11.37
C TYR A 249 0.64 -0.85 -10.32
N SER A 250 1.31 -1.56 -9.40
CA SER A 250 2.30 -0.94 -8.52
C SER A 250 3.46 -0.45 -9.39
N LYS A 251 3.67 0.86 -9.43
CA LYS A 251 4.85 1.46 -10.07
C LYS A 251 6.12 1.06 -9.30
N PRO A 252 7.12 0.44 -9.94
CA PRO A 252 8.39 0.14 -9.27
C PRO A 252 9.04 1.43 -8.76
N CYS A 253 9.65 1.40 -7.58
CA CYS A 253 10.33 2.57 -7.00
C CYS A 253 11.84 2.51 -7.25
N ILE A 254 12.43 3.66 -7.61
CA ILE A 254 13.89 3.79 -7.68
C ILE A 254 14.43 3.82 -6.26
N GLN A 255 15.38 2.94 -5.93
CA GLN A 255 16.00 2.84 -4.60
C GLN A 255 17.21 3.76 -4.39
N THR A 256 17.70 4.42 -5.44
CA THR A 256 18.84 5.34 -5.36
C THR A 256 18.40 6.78 -5.63
N SER A 257 19.18 7.74 -5.14
CA SER A 257 18.95 9.14 -5.49
C SER A 257 19.16 9.34 -6.99
N TYR A 258 18.50 10.36 -7.55
CA TYR A 258 18.60 10.63 -8.98
C TYR A 258 20.06 10.85 -9.46
N LYS A 259 20.87 11.53 -8.65
CA LYS A 259 22.29 11.76 -8.92
C LYS A 259 23.06 10.43 -8.93
N GLN A 260 22.80 9.58 -7.93
CA GLN A 260 23.44 8.28 -7.81
C GLN A 260 23.06 7.35 -8.96
N SER A 261 21.81 7.35 -9.41
CA SER A 261 21.40 6.54 -10.58
C SER A 261 22.12 6.96 -11.87
N ILE A 262 22.41 8.25 -12.05
CA ILE A 262 23.18 8.76 -13.19
C ILE A 262 24.64 8.33 -13.07
N GLN A 263 25.23 8.47 -11.88
CA GLN A 263 26.61 8.06 -11.64
C GLN A 263 26.79 6.57 -11.93
N MET A 264 25.92 5.70 -11.38
CA MET A 264 25.95 4.26 -11.65
C MET A 264 25.78 3.94 -13.14
N PHE A 265 25.00 4.74 -13.88
CA PHE A 265 24.84 4.57 -15.32
C PHE A 265 26.12 4.95 -16.07
N GLN A 266 26.75 6.06 -15.71
CA GLN A 266 28.01 6.52 -16.32
C GLN A 266 29.18 5.57 -15.99
N GLU A 267 29.21 4.98 -14.80
CA GLU A 267 30.19 3.96 -14.42
C GLU A 267 30.01 2.67 -15.24
N LYS A 268 28.77 2.27 -15.52
CA LYS A 268 28.48 1.08 -16.35
C LYS A 268 28.62 1.32 -17.85
N HIS A 269 28.45 2.56 -18.31
CA HIS A 269 28.47 2.95 -19.72
C HIS A 269 29.33 4.21 -19.91
N PRO A 270 30.67 4.10 -19.74
CA PRO A 270 31.57 5.25 -19.81
C PRO A 270 31.63 5.91 -21.19
N ASP A 271 31.27 5.17 -22.23
CA ASP A 271 31.13 5.61 -23.62
C ASP A 271 29.91 6.52 -23.85
N ILE A 272 28.90 6.46 -22.98
CA ILE A 272 27.65 7.21 -23.13
C ILE A 272 27.65 8.44 -22.22
N ARG A 273 27.99 9.60 -22.80
CA ARG A 273 27.79 10.90 -22.12
C ARG A 273 26.32 11.28 -22.10
N ILE A 274 25.64 11.03 -20.97
CA ILE A 274 24.25 11.45 -20.75
C ILE A 274 24.15 12.59 -19.73
N GLY A 275 23.47 13.68 -20.10
CA GLY A 275 23.15 14.77 -19.18
C GLY A 275 21.94 14.45 -18.29
N GLN A 276 21.82 15.15 -17.16
CA GLN A 276 20.73 14.94 -16.20
C GLN A 276 19.34 15.06 -16.84
N THR A 277 19.10 16.03 -17.71
CA THR A 277 17.78 16.21 -18.36
C THR A 277 17.44 15.05 -19.29
N SER A 278 18.43 14.56 -20.05
CA SER A 278 18.29 13.42 -20.96
C SER A 278 18.00 12.13 -20.19
N PHE A 279 18.75 11.85 -19.12
CA PHE A 279 18.52 10.68 -18.27
C PHE A 279 17.08 10.65 -17.69
N ARG A 280 16.53 11.83 -17.34
CA ARG A 280 15.18 12.00 -16.80
C ARG A 280 14.10 11.66 -17.82
N ARG A 281 14.37 11.96 -19.09
CA ARG A 281 13.47 11.74 -20.22
C ARG A 281 13.49 10.28 -20.68
N TYR A 282 14.67 9.65 -20.64
CA TYR A 282 14.87 8.27 -21.09
C TYR A 282 14.61 7.21 -20.01
N ARG A 283 14.52 7.59 -18.73
CA ARG A 283 14.10 6.65 -17.68
C ARG A 283 12.65 6.19 -17.90
N LEU A 284 12.33 4.99 -17.45
CA LEU A 284 10.96 4.47 -17.45
C LEU A 284 10.04 5.44 -16.68
N GLN A 285 9.09 6.06 -17.40
CA GLN A 285 8.11 7.01 -16.82
C GLN A 285 7.20 6.36 -15.75
N ASN A 286 7.21 5.04 -15.70
CA ASN A 286 6.46 4.24 -14.73
C ASN A 286 7.23 4.00 -13.42
N LEU A 287 8.41 4.58 -13.24
CA LEU A 287 9.16 4.50 -11.99
C LEU A 287 8.77 5.62 -11.01
N SER A 288 8.31 5.22 -9.83
CA SER A 288 8.08 6.11 -8.70
C SER A 288 9.41 6.68 -8.20
N SER A 289 9.43 7.98 -7.92
CA SER A 289 10.61 8.67 -7.37
C SER A 289 11.03 8.06 -6.03
N PHE A 290 12.33 8.14 -5.69
CA PHE A 290 12.89 7.68 -4.42
C PHE A 290 12.17 8.20 -3.18
N HIS A 291 11.68 9.46 -3.20
CA HIS A 291 10.87 10.00 -2.09
C HIS A 291 9.50 9.30 -1.91
N LYS A 292 9.10 8.47 -2.87
CA LYS A 292 7.93 7.57 -2.80
C LYS A 292 8.33 6.11 -2.60
N ALA A 293 9.63 5.80 -2.56
CA ALA A 293 10.08 4.49 -2.15
C ALA A 293 9.68 4.30 -0.68
N PRO A 294 9.10 3.15 -0.31
CA PRO A 294 8.78 2.88 1.08
C PRO A 294 10.05 3.04 1.89
N ARG A 295 9.98 3.83 2.97
CA ARG A 295 11.08 3.93 3.92
C ARG A 295 11.40 2.50 4.39
N ARG A 296 12.68 2.13 4.45
CA ARG A 296 13.11 0.88 5.11
C ARG A 296 12.79 0.90 6.62
N ASP A 297 12.44 2.07 7.11
CA ASP A 297 12.09 2.32 8.50
C ASP A 297 10.68 1.78 8.76
N CYS A 298 10.51 1.14 9.90
CA CYS A 298 9.23 0.60 10.28
C CYS A 298 8.35 1.77 10.71
N THR A 299 7.20 1.93 10.07
CA THR A 299 6.21 2.97 10.41
C THR A 299 5.15 2.43 11.37
N CYS A 300 5.53 1.50 12.25
CA CYS A 300 4.59 1.02 13.26
C CYS A 300 4.51 2.03 14.40
N LYS A 301 3.38 2.03 15.09
CA LYS A 301 3.15 2.84 16.28
C LYS A 301 4.31 2.78 17.29
N TYR A 302 4.91 1.60 17.49
CA TYR A 302 6.01 1.43 18.46
C TYR A 302 7.26 2.21 18.06
N HIS A 303 7.62 2.20 16.76
CA HIS A 303 8.77 2.96 16.26
C HIS A 303 8.46 4.45 16.17
N ASP A 304 7.28 4.83 15.71
CA ASP A 304 6.87 6.23 15.61
C ASP A 304 6.85 6.90 17.00
N ASP A 305 6.26 6.26 18.01
CA ASP A 305 6.20 6.80 19.38
C ASP A 305 7.60 7.03 19.96
N VAL A 306 8.52 6.08 19.77
CA VAL A 306 9.91 6.24 20.25
C VAL A 306 10.62 7.30 19.42
N PHE A 307 10.42 7.34 18.11
CA PHE A 307 11.02 8.36 17.25
C PHE A 307 10.59 9.77 17.64
N TYR A 308 9.31 10.00 17.95
CA TYR A 308 8.84 11.30 18.42
C TYR A 308 9.47 11.71 19.75
N LEU A 309 9.65 10.77 20.67
CA LEU A 309 10.35 11.03 21.94
C LEU A 309 11.83 11.34 21.71
N LEU A 310 12.53 10.57 20.87
CA LEU A 310 13.92 10.84 20.49
C LEU A 310 14.07 12.22 19.84
N GLU A 311 13.14 12.60 18.96
CA GLU A 311 13.13 13.91 18.31
C GLU A 311 12.91 15.05 19.32
N SER A 312 12.05 14.88 20.32
CA SER A 312 11.85 15.90 21.35
C SER A 312 13.04 15.97 22.32
N LEU A 313 13.65 14.83 22.66
CA LEU A 313 14.79 14.74 23.57
C LEU A 313 16.13 15.12 22.91
N SER A 314 16.22 15.15 21.58
CA SER A 314 17.47 15.45 20.88
C SER A 314 18.05 16.85 21.13
N LYS A 315 17.23 17.76 21.66
CA LYS A 315 17.67 19.10 22.08
C LYS A 315 18.42 19.09 23.41
N PHE A 316 18.14 18.11 24.26
CA PHE A 316 18.65 18.00 25.63
C PHE A 316 19.75 16.95 25.75
N ILE A 317 19.71 15.91 24.90
CA ILE A 317 20.72 14.85 24.82
C ILE A 317 21.25 14.75 23.38
N PRO A 318 21.94 15.80 22.87
CA PRO A 318 22.36 15.85 21.48
C PRO A 318 23.37 14.76 21.13
N GLU A 319 24.27 14.37 22.04
CA GLU A 319 25.31 13.37 21.75
C GLU A 319 24.74 12.02 21.30
N ILE A 320 23.59 11.64 21.85
CA ILE A 320 22.97 10.34 21.60
C ILE A 320 21.91 10.45 20.51
N PHE A 321 21.15 11.56 20.48
CA PHE A 321 19.92 11.67 19.71
C PHE A 321 19.98 12.68 18.54
N ARG A 322 21.11 13.36 18.28
CA ARG A 322 21.23 14.36 17.20
C ARG A 322 20.82 13.85 15.82
N GLU A 323 21.08 12.58 15.52
CA GLU A 323 20.72 11.95 14.24
C GLU A 323 19.37 11.20 14.28
N LYS A 324 18.65 11.26 15.42
CA LYS A 324 17.45 10.43 15.66
C LYS A 324 17.72 8.94 15.42
N ASN A 325 18.95 8.52 15.71
CA ASN A 325 19.42 7.17 15.45
C ASN A 325 18.90 6.23 16.54
N ILE A 326 17.94 5.38 16.16
CA ILE A 326 17.33 4.38 17.03
C ILE A 326 18.39 3.40 17.56
N GLU A 327 19.42 3.07 16.79
CA GLU A 327 20.46 2.12 17.24
C GLU A 327 21.24 2.66 18.44
N ASN A 328 21.54 3.96 18.46
CA ASN A 328 22.20 4.59 19.62
C ASN A 328 21.34 4.47 20.87
N PHE A 329 20.03 4.71 20.74
CA PHE A 329 19.11 4.53 21.85
C PHE A 329 19.04 3.07 22.30
N ILE A 330 18.96 2.10 21.38
CA ILE A 330 18.95 0.67 21.71
C ILE A 330 20.22 0.25 22.45
N ASN A 331 21.39 0.71 22.02
CA ASN A 331 22.66 0.43 22.67
C ASN A 331 22.75 1.05 24.08
N LEU A 332 22.04 2.15 24.32
CA LEU A 332 21.91 2.75 25.65
C LEU A 332 21.01 1.89 26.56
N VAL A 333 19.85 1.43 26.07
CA VAL A 333 18.84 0.73 26.89
C VAL A 333 18.93 -0.81 26.91
N ALA A 334 19.94 -1.39 26.25
CA ALA A 334 20.19 -2.83 26.22
C ALA A 334 21.70 -3.12 26.30
N CYS A 335 22.10 -4.13 27.07
CA CYS A 335 23.51 -4.54 27.17
C CYS A 335 24.05 -5.09 25.85
N ASP A 336 23.26 -5.94 25.18
CA ASP A 336 23.59 -6.51 23.88
C ASP A 336 22.34 -6.51 23.00
N SER A 337 22.40 -5.75 21.91
CA SER A 337 21.30 -5.64 20.97
C SER A 337 21.05 -6.95 20.20
N ASN A 338 22.01 -7.88 20.15
CA ASN A 338 21.89 -9.20 19.52
C ASN A 338 21.32 -10.27 20.47
N ASN A 339 21.35 -10.02 21.77
CA ASN A 339 20.85 -10.95 22.77
C ASN A 339 19.32 -10.84 22.91
N VAL A 340 18.62 -11.94 22.65
CA VAL A 340 17.15 -11.98 22.70
C VAL A 340 16.59 -11.68 24.10
N ASN A 341 17.30 -12.05 25.18
CA ASN A 341 16.85 -11.79 26.56
C ASN A 341 16.98 -10.31 26.90
N CYS A 342 18.06 -9.65 26.47
CA CYS A 342 18.21 -8.18 26.60
C CYS A 342 17.08 -7.45 25.87
N MET A 343 16.80 -7.86 24.63
CA MET A 343 15.80 -7.23 23.78
C MET A 343 14.36 -7.54 24.21
N LYS A 344 14.10 -8.68 24.87
CA LYS A 344 12.82 -8.98 25.52
C LYS A 344 12.60 -8.28 26.86
N GLY A 345 13.62 -7.60 27.41
CA GLY A 345 13.55 -7.00 28.74
C GLY A 345 13.63 -8.04 29.88
N ALA A 346 14.20 -9.21 29.63
CA ALA A 346 14.39 -10.27 30.63
C ALA A 346 15.83 -10.30 31.20
N CYS A 347 16.72 -9.43 30.72
CA CYS A 347 18.10 -9.33 31.21
C CYS A 347 18.14 -8.50 32.50
N SER A 348 18.68 -9.07 33.59
CA SER A 348 18.86 -8.38 34.87
C SER A 348 19.73 -7.12 34.76
N ASN A 349 20.71 -7.12 33.86
CA ASN A 349 21.70 -6.04 33.75
C ASN A 349 21.19 -4.79 33.02
N CYS A 350 20.10 -4.90 32.24
CA CYS A 350 19.48 -3.77 31.55
C CYS A 350 17.95 -3.77 31.70
N LEU A 351 17.45 -4.31 32.81
CA LEU A 351 16.02 -4.32 33.13
C LEU A 351 15.54 -2.89 33.32
N ASP A 352 16.32 -2.07 34.02
CA ASP A 352 16.07 -0.65 34.21
C ASP A 352 17.33 0.18 34.00
N ARG A 353 17.34 0.96 32.91
CA ARG A 353 18.39 1.93 32.61
C ARG A 353 17.88 3.37 32.63
N THR A 354 16.70 3.61 33.19
CA THR A 354 16.14 4.98 33.23
C THR A 354 17.07 5.96 33.92
N GLY A 355 17.72 5.54 35.01
CA GLY A 355 18.73 6.36 35.70
C GLY A 355 19.92 6.72 34.81
N GLU A 356 20.46 5.77 34.04
CA GLU A 356 21.56 6.01 33.10
C GLU A 356 21.17 7.00 32.01
N VAL A 357 19.94 6.91 31.48
CA VAL A 357 19.43 7.88 30.49
C VAL A 357 19.23 9.27 31.10
N LEU A 358 18.72 9.36 32.33
CA LEU A 358 18.53 10.64 33.03
C LEU A 358 19.87 11.33 33.35
N GLN A 359 20.92 10.58 33.66
CA GLN A 359 22.26 11.13 33.91
C GLN A 359 22.87 11.83 32.68
N LEU A 360 22.34 11.59 31.48
CA LEU A 360 22.77 12.23 30.24
C LEU A 360 22.08 13.57 29.98
N VAL A 361 21.10 13.94 30.83
CA VAL A 361 20.42 15.24 30.80
C VAL A 361 21.09 16.15 31.83
N SER A 362 21.35 17.40 31.47
CA SER A 362 21.82 18.41 32.43
C SER A 362 20.79 18.59 33.55
N LEU A 363 21.22 18.75 34.80
CA LEU A 363 20.33 18.96 35.94
C LEU A 363 19.37 20.14 35.72
N ASP A 364 19.84 21.21 35.07
CA ASP A 364 19.05 22.42 34.74
C ASP A 364 17.98 22.18 33.66
N ASP A 365 18.08 21.07 32.93
CA ASP A 365 17.19 20.71 31.83
C ASP A 365 16.11 19.69 32.25
N ILE A 366 16.30 18.95 33.35
CA ILE A 366 15.43 17.83 33.77
C ILE A 366 13.96 18.26 33.91
N ASP A 367 13.74 19.43 34.51
CA ASP A 367 12.40 19.95 34.78
C ASP A 367 11.88 20.89 33.67
N ARG A 368 12.63 21.06 32.57
CA ARG A 368 12.15 21.88 31.44
C ARG A 368 10.97 21.24 30.75
N GLU A 369 10.00 22.07 30.38
CA GLU A 369 8.83 21.63 29.65
C GLU A 369 9.16 21.33 28.18
N ILE A 370 8.67 20.18 27.71
CA ILE A 370 8.77 19.75 26.33
C ILE A 370 7.43 19.19 25.86
N GLN A 371 7.30 19.06 24.55
CA GLN A 371 6.13 18.45 23.92
C GLN A 371 6.57 17.37 22.96
N TRP A 372 5.86 16.25 22.95
CA TRP A 372 6.10 15.15 22.03
C TRP A 372 4.79 14.56 21.53
N LYS A 373 4.86 13.89 20.38
CA LYS A 373 3.72 13.21 19.79
C LYS A 373 3.71 11.75 20.19
N TYR A 374 2.52 11.16 20.25
CA TYR A 374 2.36 9.74 20.51
C TYR A 374 1.04 9.26 19.91
N TRP A 375 0.99 7.99 19.54
CA TRP A 375 -0.21 7.34 19.10
C TRP A 375 -1.01 6.83 20.30
N GLU A 376 -2.32 7.07 20.29
CA GLU A 376 -3.26 6.55 21.29
C GLU A 376 -4.47 5.91 20.62
N ARG A 377 -5.02 4.87 21.24
CA ARG A 377 -6.22 4.20 20.72
C ARG A 377 -7.46 4.81 21.37
N VAL A 378 -8.10 5.74 20.66
CA VAL A 378 -9.33 6.40 21.10
C VAL A 378 -10.50 5.83 20.31
N ASN A 379 -11.49 5.25 20.99
CA ASN A 379 -12.67 4.62 20.37
C ASN A 379 -12.32 3.56 19.30
N GLY A 380 -11.28 2.76 19.56
CA GLY A 380 -10.83 1.70 18.66
C GLY A 380 -10.10 2.18 17.39
N LYS A 381 -9.80 3.48 17.29
CA LYS A 381 -8.98 4.06 16.22
C LYS A 381 -7.69 4.59 16.79
N ASP A 382 -6.60 4.35 16.09
CA ASP A 382 -5.31 4.93 16.45
C ASP A 382 -5.29 6.38 15.96
N VAL A 383 -5.09 7.31 16.90
CA VAL A 383 -5.06 8.75 16.69
C VAL A 383 -3.72 9.27 17.18
N LEU A 384 -3.10 10.17 16.41
CA LEU A 384 -1.87 10.84 16.80
C LEU A 384 -2.22 12.04 17.69
N LEU A 385 -1.75 12.02 18.93
CA LEU A 385 -1.96 13.06 19.94
C LEU A 385 -0.62 13.71 20.30
N GLN A 386 -0.70 14.81 21.03
CA GLN A 386 0.46 15.57 21.54
C GLN A 386 0.36 15.63 23.06
N LYS A 387 1.45 15.25 23.74
CA LYS A 387 1.60 15.31 25.20
C LYS A 387 2.58 16.44 25.53
N ALA A 388 2.27 17.22 26.54
CA ALA A 388 3.18 18.17 27.18
C ALA A 388 3.60 17.59 28.53
N GLY A 389 4.84 17.81 28.92
CA GLY A 389 5.42 17.27 30.15
C GLY A 389 6.86 17.73 30.32
N THR A 390 7.56 17.26 31.34
CA THR A 390 8.97 17.61 31.57
C THR A 390 9.92 16.71 30.77
N VAL A 391 11.19 17.12 30.64
CA VAL A 391 12.25 16.27 30.07
C VAL A 391 12.35 14.95 30.83
N LYS A 392 12.25 14.99 32.17
CA LYS A 392 12.20 13.80 33.03
C LYS A 392 11.09 12.84 32.62
N GLU A 393 9.86 13.34 32.49
CA GLU A 393 8.70 12.51 32.11
C GLU A 393 8.87 11.90 30.72
N ALA A 394 9.45 12.62 29.77
CA ALA A 394 9.74 12.09 28.44
C ALA A 394 10.82 10.99 28.46
N VAL A 395 11.85 11.13 29.30
CA VAL A 395 12.89 10.09 29.51
C VAL A 395 12.28 8.85 30.17
N GLU A 396 11.40 9.02 31.15
CA GLU A 396 10.67 7.91 31.77
C GLU A 396 9.76 7.22 30.74
N ASP A 397 9.01 7.99 29.93
CA ASP A 397 8.12 7.47 28.89
C ASP A 397 8.88 6.69 27.81
N ILE A 398 10.03 7.17 27.32
CA ILE A 398 10.82 6.47 26.30
C ILE A 398 11.43 5.18 26.86
N CYS A 399 11.91 5.20 28.11
CA CYS A 399 12.43 4.01 28.77
C CYS A 399 11.33 2.98 29.04
N LYS A 400 10.14 3.42 29.44
CA LYS A 400 8.97 2.55 29.60
C LYS A 400 8.60 1.87 28.28
N LYS A 401 8.49 2.64 27.19
CA LYS A 401 8.22 2.09 25.85
C LYS A 401 9.30 1.08 25.40
N ALA A 402 10.56 1.37 25.72
CA ALA A 402 11.68 0.45 25.47
C ALA A 402 11.52 -0.88 26.20
N LYS A 403 11.14 -0.86 27.49
CA LYS A 403 10.90 -2.06 28.31
C LYS A 403 9.72 -2.90 27.81
N GLU A 404 8.62 -2.27 27.42
CA GLU A 404 7.38 -2.98 27.09
C GLU A 404 7.47 -3.84 25.82
N LYS A 405 7.62 -3.21 24.65
CA LYS A 405 7.54 -3.91 23.35
C LYS A 405 8.55 -3.42 22.33
N PHE A 406 9.06 -2.20 22.49
CA PHE A 406 9.86 -1.57 21.45
C PHE A 406 11.17 -2.31 21.19
N LYS A 407 11.96 -2.64 22.25
CA LYS A 407 13.22 -3.38 22.09
C LYS A 407 12.99 -4.71 21.34
N PHE A 408 12.05 -5.52 21.81
CA PHE A 408 11.81 -6.82 21.20
C PHE A 408 11.29 -6.70 19.76
N HIS A 409 10.43 -5.72 19.51
CA HIS A 409 9.94 -5.45 18.16
C HIS A 409 11.06 -5.01 17.21
N HIS A 410 11.96 -4.12 17.66
CA HIS A 410 13.16 -3.70 16.91
C HIS A 410 14.06 -4.90 16.60
N TYR A 411 14.32 -5.75 17.59
CA TYR A 411 15.10 -6.98 17.43
C TYR A 411 14.51 -7.92 16.37
N VAL A 412 13.22 -8.26 16.48
CA VAL A 412 12.54 -9.15 15.52
C VAL A 412 12.61 -8.58 14.11
N LYS A 413 12.32 -7.28 13.95
CA LYS A 413 12.41 -6.59 12.66
C LYS A 413 13.83 -6.67 12.09
N ARG A 414 14.86 -6.39 12.89
CA ARG A 414 16.26 -6.42 12.46
C ARG A 414 16.68 -7.82 12.00
N ILE A 415 16.33 -8.86 12.77
CA ILE A 415 16.57 -10.26 12.39
C ILE A 415 15.85 -10.60 11.06
N GLN A 416 14.58 -10.22 10.92
CA GLN A 416 13.82 -10.43 9.68
C GLN A 416 14.47 -9.73 8.48
N GLN A 417 14.92 -8.49 8.67
CA GLN A 417 15.61 -7.72 7.62
C GLN A 417 16.95 -8.35 7.24
N ASN A 418 17.73 -8.83 8.21
CA ASN A 418 19.00 -9.50 7.95
C ASN A 418 18.81 -10.83 7.21
N ILE A 419 17.83 -11.64 7.62
CA ILE A 419 17.48 -12.88 6.92
C ILE A 419 17.03 -12.57 5.50
N PHE A 420 16.15 -11.58 5.31
CA PHE A 420 15.69 -11.18 3.98
C PHE A 420 16.84 -10.69 3.10
N ALA A 421 17.74 -9.87 3.63
CA ALA A 421 18.92 -9.40 2.90
C ALA A 421 19.84 -10.56 2.51
N SER A 422 20.09 -11.50 3.43
CA SER A 422 20.89 -12.70 3.16
C SER A 422 20.26 -13.58 2.09
N LEU A 423 18.95 -13.87 2.19
CA LEU A 423 18.22 -14.63 1.17
C LEU A 423 18.26 -13.93 -0.19
N LYS A 424 18.12 -12.60 -0.22
CA LYS A 424 18.16 -11.81 -1.45
C LYS A 424 19.55 -11.83 -2.10
N LEU A 425 20.62 -11.82 -1.31
CA LEU A 425 21.99 -11.90 -1.83
C LEU A 425 22.34 -13.32 -2.33
N ASN A 426 21.79 -14.35 -1.68
CA ASN A 426 22.08 -15.75 -2.00
C ASN A 426 21.09 -16.39 -2.98
N SER A 427 19.99 -15.70 -3.32
CA SER A 427 19.00 -16.24 -4.28
C SER A 427 19.56 -16.25 -5.69
N ASN A 428 19.40 -17.37 -6.39
CA ASN A 428 19.76 -17.47 -7.80
C ASN A 428 18.70 -16.80 -8.71
N GLN A 429 18.99 -16.70 -10.01
CA GLN A 429 18.09 -16.06 -11.00
C GLN A 429 16.72 -16.76 -11.18
N TYR A 430 16.56 -17.98 -10.66
CA TYR A 430 15.31 -18.76 -10.73
C TYR A 430 14.52 -18.70 -9.42
N GLU A 431 15.04 -18.02 -8.40
CA GLU A 431 14.42 -17.88 -7.09
C GLU A 431 13.85 -16.48 -6.89
N ALA A 432 12.75 -16.41 -6.16
CA ALA A 432 12.13 -15.15 -5.77
C ALA A 432 11.99 -15.11 -4.25
N VAL A 433 12.62 -14.12 -3.63
CA VAL A 433 12.49 -13.88 -2.19
C VAL A 433 11.34 -12.91 -1.96
N LEU A 434 10.39 -13.32 -1.12
CA LEU A 434 9.18 -12.57 -0.82
C LEU A 434 9.16 -12.18 0.66
N GLU A 435 9.12 -10.87 0.92
CA GLU A 435 8.86 -10.34 2.25
C GLU A 435 7.34 -10.24 2.47
N VAL A 436 6.83 -10.90 3.51
CA VAL A 436 5.41 -10.85 3.89
C VAL A 436 5.27 -10.11 5.20
N ASN A 437 4.76 -8.87 5.15
CA ASN A 437 4.50 -8.09 6.35
C ASN A 437 3.14 -8.45 6.95
N PHE A 438 3.14 -9.03 8.15
CA PHE A 438 1.90 -9.42 8.86
C PHE A 438 1.29 -8.29 9.70
N ALA A 439 1.95 -7.14 9.83
CA ALA A 439 1.48 -6.04 10.69
C ALA A 439 0.12 -5.47 10.24
N GLU A 440 -0.21 -5.50 8.95
CA GLU A 440 -1.50 -5.03 8.44
C GLU A 440 -2.68 -5.96 8.78
N LEU A 441 -2.41 -7.23 9.15
CA LEU A 441 -3.47 -8.20 9.47
C LEU A 441 -3.93 -8.13 10.93
N GLN A 442 -3.13 -7.57 11.84
CA GLN A 442 -3.52 -7.42 13.25
C GLN A 442 -4.37 -6.17 13.54
N ASN A 443 -4.31 -5.14 12.67
CA ASN A 443 -5.17 -3.95 12.78
C ASN A 443 -6.64 -4.22 12.38
N SER A 444 -6.94 -5.39 11.79
CA SER A 444 -8.32 -5.88 11.73
C SER A 444 -8.67 -6.62 13.01
N THR A 445 -9.08 -5.88 14.04
CA THR A 445 -9.91 -6.31 15.18
C THR A 445 -9.92 -7.81 15.46
N ILE A 446 -9.00 -8.27 16.31
CA ILE A 446 -9.31 -9.38 17.22
C ILE A 446 -10.16 -8.77 18.33
N LEU A 447 -11.48 -8.84 18.16
CA LEU A 447 -12.42 -8.72 19.27
C LEU A 447 -12.60 -10.15 19.77
N ASN A 448 -12.08 -10.44 20.96
CA ASN A 448 -12.44 -11.66 21.70
C ASN A 448 -13.93 -11.60 22.08
#